data_AF-A0A0N1IDB0-F1
#
_entry.id   AF-A0A0N1IDB0-F1
#
_cell.length_a   1.000
_cell.length_b   1.000
_cell.length_c   1.000
_cell.angle_alpha   90.00
_cell.angle_beta   90.00
_cell.angle_gamma   90.00
#
_symmetry.space_group_name_H-M   'P 1'
#
loop_
_entity.id
_entity.type
_entity.pdbx_description
1 polymer ?
#
loop_
_entity_poly.entity_id
_entity_poly.type
_entity_poly.pdbx_seq_one_letter_code
_entity_poly.pdbx_strand_id
1 'polypeptide(L)'
;MSLPVSQFGSDHVETANRNGKKANVAAFAVSAYAATAHRAASKPFNPLLAETYECVREDKGFRFVAEQVSHHPPISACHAESARWSFWQEARIRTKFWGKSMEFQPAGRVHVRLHTTGDHFTWNKASSWSSSRHEVRGAVSWSGGRLRLAGRWSETLTAGDPPKARCLWRPGAMPPEHEDYYGFTRFAMELNELEPGMKDVLPHTDTRLRPDQRALEEGDVDRAEQLKHQLEQAQRERRREAPDHTPAWFRLAGRHSCAKTTLRCLLYLPPAPPRNPITKGG
;
A
#
# COMPACT_ATOMS: atom_id res chain seq x y z
N MET A 1 2.58 1.64 -5.56
CA MET A 1 1.35 0.87 -5.82
C MET A 1 1.38 0.58 -7.31
N SER A 2 1.52 -0.66 -7.75
CA SER A 2 1.33 -0.98 -9.17
C SER A 2 -0.16 -0.87 -9.51
N LEU A 3 -0.46 -0.80 -10.79
CA LEU A 3 -1.63 -0.18 -11.42
C LEU A 3 -3.01 -0.89 -11.44
N PRO A 4 -3.37 -1.98 -10.72
CA PRO A 4 -4.70 -2.57 -10.92
C PRO A 4 -5.78 -2.01 -10.02
N VAL A 5 -5.54 -0.91 -9.29
CA VAL A 5 -6.61 -0.24 -8.55
C VAL A 5 -7.75 0.18 -9.50
N SER A 6 -7.42 0.66 -10.71
CA SER A 6 -8.43 1.00 -11.72
C SER A 6 -9.15 -0.21 -12.33
N GLN A 7 -8.51 -1.38 -12.38
CA GLN A 7 -9.16 -2.61 -12.84
C GLN A 7 -9.98 -3.29 -11.74
N PHE A 8 -9.59 -3.13 -10.48
CA PHE A 8 -10.26 -3.72 -9.34
C PHE A 8 -11.66 -3.13 -9.08
N GLY A 9 -11.90 -1.90 -9.55
CA GLY A 9 -13.22 -1.25 -9.57
C GLY A 9 -13.96 -1.31 -10.90
N SER A 10 -13.50 -2.10 -11.88
CA SER A 10 -14.22 -2.23 -13.16
C SER A 10 -15.49 -3.07 -13.02
N ASP A 11 -16.47 -2.83 -13.90
CA ASP A 11 -17.75 -3.57 -13.95
C ASP A 11 -17.54 -5.10 -14.02
N HIS A 12 -16.41 -5.54 -14.61
CA HIS A 12 -16.02 -6.95 -14.73
C HIS A 12 -15.76 -7.62 -13.38
N VAL A 13 -15.31 -6.88 -12.36
CA VAL A 13 -15.07 -7.42 -11.02
C VAL A 13 -16.38 -7.56 -10.24
N GLU A 14 -17.30 -6.61 -10.42
CA GLU A 14 -18.57 -6.57 -9.66
C GLU A 14 -19.59 -7.61 -10.14
N THR A 15 -19.69 -7.78 -11.46
CA THR A 15 -20.56 -8.77 -12.11
C THR A 15 -20.05 -10.20 -11.99
N ALA A 16 -18.79 -10.38 -11.57
CA ALA A 16 -18.24 -11.71 -11.36
C ALA A 16 -18.95 -12.45 -10.23
N ASN A 17 -19.14 -13.76 -10.42
CA ASN A 17 -19.59 -14.63 -9.33
C ASN A 17 -18.57 -14.63 -8.16
N ARG A 18 -18.96 -15.20 -7.02
CA ARG A 18 -18.13 -15.22 -5.80
C ARG A 18 -16.70 -15.73 -6.03
N ASN A 19 -16.52 -16.73 -6.88
CA ASN A 19 -15.22 -17.32 -7.17
C ASN A 19 -14.40 -16.44 -8.14
N GLY A 20 -15.05 -15.80 -9.10
CA GLY A 20 -14.43 -14.80 -9.97
C GLY A 20 -13.93 -13.58 -9.19
N LYS A 21 -14.71 -13.08 -8.21
CA LYS A 21 -14.27 -12.02 -7.29
C LYS A 21 -13.00 -12.39 -6.54
N LYS A 22 -12.96 -13.60 -5.94
CA LYS A 22 -11.75 -14.13 -5.27
C LYS A 22 -10.54 -14.17 -6.21
N ALA A 23 -10.73 -14.60 -7.47
CA ALA A 23 -9.66 -14.64 -8.46
C ALA A 23 -9.15 -13.24 -8.83
N ASN A 24 -10.04 -12.26 -8.99
CA ASN A 24 -9.68 -10.87 -9.26
C ASN A 24 -8.97 -10.22 -8.06
N VAL A 25 -9.39 -10.50 -6.82
CA VAL A 25 -8.67 -10.07 -5.60
C VAL A 25 -7.28 -10.69 -5.53
N ALA A 26 -7.13 -11.97 -5.88
CA ALA A 26 -5.83 -12.61 -5.95
C ALA A 26 -4.92 -11.96 -7.01
N ALA A 27 -5.46 -11.61 -8.17
CA ALA A 27 -4.73 -10.85 -9.19
C ALA A 27 -4.30 -9.47 -8.70
N PHE A 28 -5.19 -8.75 -8.01
CA PHE A 28 -4.85 -7.48 -7.36
C PHE A 28 -3.72 -7.66 -6.32
N ALA A 29 -3.80 -8.69 -5.47
CA ALA A 29 -2.74 -8.96 -4.49
C ALA A 29 -1.38 -9.28 -5.14
N VAL A 30 -1.36 -10.09 -6.20
CA VAL A 30 -0.12 -10.48 -6.92
C VAL A 30 0.48 -9.29 -7.67
N SER A 31 -0.35 -8.45 -8.28
CA SER A 31 0.12 -7.32 -9.05
C SER A 31 1.00 -6.34 -8.24
N ALA A 32 0.79 -6.25 -6.92
CA ALA A 32 1.49 -5.34 -6.02
C ALA A 32 3.01 -5.54 -6.03
N TYR A 33 3.47 -6.70 -6.50
CA TYR A 33 4.87 -7.08 -6.64
C TYR A 33 5.47 -6.75 -8.01
N ALA A 34 4.66 -6.52 -9.05
CA ALA A 34 5.16 -6.34 -10.41
C ALA A 34 6.21 -5.22 -10.54
N ALA A 35 5.92 -4.06 -9.93
CA ALA A 35 6.81 -2.90 -9.96
C ALA A 35 8.14 -3.14 -9.22
N THR A 36 8.28 -4.20 -8.42
CA THR A 36 9.55 -4.50 -7.75
C THR A 36 10.54 -5.22 -8.67
N ALA A 37 10.10 -5.73 -9.83
CA ALA A 37 10.97 -6.43 -10.79
C ALA A 37 12.14 -5.55 -11.26
N HIS A 38 11.88 -4.26 -11.47
CA HIS A 38 12.86 -3.28 -11.97
C HIS A 38 13.52 -2.48 -10.83
N ARG A 39 13.19 -2.78 -9.57
CA ARG A 39 13.53 -1.95 -8.40
C ARG A 39 14.11 -2.75 -7.22
N ALA A 40 14.59 -3.96 -7.48
CA ALA A 40 15.04 -4.89 -6.43
C ALA A 40 16.21 -4.36 -5.60
N ALA A 41 17.06 -3.49 -6.17
CA ALA A 41 18.19 -2.87 -5.49
C ALA A 41 17.86 -1.50 -4.87
N SER A 42 16.65 -0.97 -5.06
CA SER A 42 16.29 0.38 -4.64
C SER A 42 15.76 0.40 -3.21
N LYS A 43 16.30 1.30 -2.38
CA LYS A 43 15.80 1.57 -1.03
C LYS A 43 14.94 2.84 -1.05
N PRO A 44 13.65 2.79 -0.67
CA PRO A 44 12.87 4.01 -0.48
C PRO A 44 13.38 4.80 0.74
N PHE A 45 13.09 6.09 0.78
CA PHE A 45 13.26 6.88 2.00
C PHE A 45 12.46 6.26 3.14
N ASN A 46 13.06 6.20 4.33
CA ASN A 46 12.32 5.85 5.52
C ASN A 46 11.49 7.07 5.94
N PRO A 47 10.14 6.98 5.99
CA PRO A 47 9.33 8.12 6.37
C PRO A 47 9.64 8.60 7.79
N LEU A 48 9.58 9.90 8.00
CA LEU A 48 9.63 10.51 9.32
C LEU A 48 8.35 10.18 10.10
N LEU A 49 8.41 10.11 11.43
CA LEU A 49 7.22 9.97 12.28
C LEU A 49 6.26 11.12 12.00
N ALA A 50 4.97 10.81 11.86
CA ALA A 50 3.91 11.73 11.45
C ALA A 50 4.01 12.24 9.98
N GLU A 51 4.98 11.78 9.20
CA GLU A 51 4.98 12.07 7.76
C GLU A 51 3.72 11.47 7.11
N THR A 52 3.07 12.26 6.26
CA THR A 52 1.84 11.88 5.57
C THR A 52 2.06 11.84 4.07
N TYR A 53 1.21 11.12 3.36
CA TYR A 53 1.15 11.22 1.90
C TYR A 53 -0.29 11.05 1.45
N GLU A 54 -0.79 11.97 0.63
CA GLU A 54 -2.06 11.81 -0.06
C GLU A 54 -1.92 11.68 -1.57
N CYS A 55 -2.85 10.98 -2.22
CA CYS A 55 -2.90 10.85 -3.67
C CYS A 55 -4.35 10.72 -4.12
N VAL A 56 -4.83 11.71 -4.88
CA VAL A 56 -6.15 11.71 -5.51
C VAL A 56 -5.96 11.39 -6.99
N ARG A 57 -6.63 10.34 -7.47
CA ARG A 57 -6.59 9.90 -8.87
C ARG A 57 -8.00 9.89 -9.42
N GLU A 58 -8.45 11.04 -9.92
CA GLU A 58 -9.76 11.18 -10.55
C GLU A 58 -9.89 10.27 -11.77
N ASP A 59 -8.83 10.18 -12.59
CA ASP A 59 -8.72 9.27 -13.74
C ASP A 59 -8.86 7.78 -13.37
N LYS A 60 -8.67 7.44 -12.10
CA LYS A 60 -8.81 6.07 -11.57
C LYS A 60 -9.93 5.93 -10.54
N GLY A 61 -10.65 7.00 -10.23
CA GLY A 61 -11.77 7.03 -9.29
C GLY A 61 -11.43 6.67 -7.85
N PHE A 62 -10.23 6.98 -7.36
CA PHE A 62 -9.88 6.75 -5.96
C PHE A 62 -9.07 7.88 -5.33
N ARG A 63 -9.13 7.95 -4.01
CA ARG A 63 -8.27 8.78 -3.16
C ARG A 63 -7.54 7.92 -2.14
N PHE A 64 -6.31 8.27 -1.82
CA PHE A 64 -5.41 7.55 -0.93
C PHE A 64 -4.84 8.51 0.12
N VAL A 65 -4.70 8.04 1.34
CA VAL A 65 -3.98 8.72 2.43
C VAL A 65 -3.10 7.70 3.18
N ALA A 66 -1.91 8.12 3.57
CA ALA A 66 -1.01 7.38 4.43
C ALA A 66 -0.41 8.27 5.51
N GLU A 67 -0.04 7.64 6.61
CA GLU A 67 0.68 8.26 7.72
C GLU A 67 1.72 7.29 8.28
N GLN A 68 2.92 7.79 8.59
CA GLN A 68 3.91 7.07 9.36
C GLN A 68 3.54 7.12 10.86
N VAL A 69 2.72 6.17 11.28
CA VAL A 69 2.14 6.11 12.63
C VAL A 69 3.12 5.65 13.72
N SER A 70 4.25 5.06 13.34
CA SER A 70 5.29 4.64 14.29
C SER A 70 6.66 4.58 13.62
N HIS A 71 7.73 4.95 14.33
CA HIS A 71 9.11 4.89 13.82
C HIS A 71 9.92 3.73 14.43
N HIS A 72 9.59 3.31 15.65
CA HIS A 72 10.24 2.19 16.33
C HIS A 72 9.21 1.26 16.98
N PRO A 73 8.78 0.17 16.30
CA PRO A 73 9.16 -0.22 14.94
C PRO A 73 8.56 0.69 13.86
N PRO A 74 9.13 0.76 12.64
CA PRO A 74 8.56 1.54 11.55
C PRO A 74 7.24 0.89 11.09
N ILE A 75 6.15 1.66 11.18
CA ILE A 75 4.82 1.28 10.73
C ILE A 75 4.23 2.45 9.95
N SER A 76 3.84 2.20 8.70
CA SER A 76 3.03 3.13 7.91
C SER A 76 1.61 2.58 7.83
N ALA A 77 0.60 3.38 8.14
CA ALA A 77 -0.80 3.04 7.91
C ALA A 77 -1.27 3.72 6.63
N CYS A 78 -2.13 3.06 5.86
CA CYS A 78 -2.80 3.73 4.75
C CYS A 78 -4.23 3.28 4.54
N HIS A 79 -5.01 4.14 3.90
CA HIS A 79 -6.38 3.93 3.47
C HIS A 79 -6.57 4.49 2.07
N ALA A 80 -7.23 3.75 1.20
CA ALA A 80 -7.74 4.23 -0.06
C ALA A 80 -9.24 4.00 -0.15
N GLU A 81 -9.92 4.96 -0.74
CA GLU A 81 -11.37 4.96 -0.94
C GLU A 81 -11.69 5.21 -2.40
N SER A 82 -12.63 4.44 -2.93
CA SER A 82 -13.33 4.70 -4.18
C SER A 82 -14.83 4.60 -3.95
N ALA A 83 -15.64 4.91 -4.97
CA ALA A 83 -17.09 4.68 -4.89
C ALA A 83 -17.45 3.19 -4.65
N ARG A 84 -16.62 2.26 -5.14
CA ARG A 84 -16.97 0.82 -5.22
C ARG A 84 -16.23 -0.06 -4.21
N TRP A 85 -15.11 0.41 -3.68
CA TRP A 85 -14.27 -0.35 -2.76
C TRP A 85 -13.47 0.55 -1.82
N SER A 86 -13.16 0.01 -0.64
CA SER A 86 -12.14 0.53 0.28
C SER A 86 -10.96 -0.43 0.35
N PHE A 87 -9.77 0.11 0.48
CA PHE A 87 -8.53 -0.61 0.75
C PHE A 87 -7.85 -0.02 1.98
N TRP A 88 -7.33 -0.84 2.89
CA TRP A 88 -6.49 -0.35 3.97
C TRP A 88 -5.49 -1.41 4.41
N GLN A 89 -4.37 -0.96 4.97
CA GLN A 89 -3.35 -1.84 5.53
C GLN A 89 -2.53 -1.08 6.58
N GLU A 90 -1.98 -1.85 7.52
CA GLU A 90 -0.75 -1.46 8.21
C GLU A 90 0.42 -2.12 7.48
N ALA A 91 1.45 -1.35 7.15
CA ALA A 91 2.65 -1.83 6.51
C ALA A 91 3.81 -1.77 7.51
N ARG A 92 4.34 -2.95 7.84
CA ARG A 92 5.59 -3.09 8.58
C ARG A 92 6.55 -3.93 7.75
N ILE A 93 7.81 -3.53 7.65
CA ILE A 93 8.83 -4.34 6.95
C ILE A 93 9.90 -4.72 7.95
N ARG A 94 10.19 -6.02 8.04
CA ARG A 94 11.38 -6.53 8.73
C ARG A 94 12.41 -6.94 7.69
N THR A 95 13.64 -6.51 7.86
CA THR A 95 14.75 -6.86 6.98
C THR A 95 15.66 -7.89 7.67
N LYS A 96 16.05 -8.94 6.94
CA LYS A 96 17.08 -9.89 7.37
C LYS A 96 18.20 -9.92 6.34
N PHE A 97 19.44 -9.85 6.80
CA PHE A 97 20.61 -9.98 5.96
C PHE A 97 21.20 -11.38 6.12
N TRP A 98 21.29 -12.11 5.01
CA TRP A 98 21.78 -13.49 4.94
C TRP A 98 23.19 -13.56 4.33
N GLY A 99 24.00 -12.52 4.52
CA GLY A 99 25.37 -12.42 4.00
C GLY A 99 25.45 -11.99 2.52
N LYS A 100 24.79 -12.70 1.61
CA LYS A 100 24.75 -12.35 0.18
C LYS A 100 23.40 -11.82 -0.30
N SER A 101 22.37 -11.98 0.52
CA SER A 101 20.99 -11.66 0.17
C SER A 101 20.33 -10.88 1.29
N MET A 102 19.44 -9.97 0.91
CA MET A 102 18.57 -9.25 1.83
C MET A 102 17.14 -9.76 1.65
N GLU A 103 16.55 -10.23 2.73
CA GLU A 103 15.15 -10.68 2.78
C GLU A 103 14.30 -9.58 3.40
N PHE A 104 13.27 -9.16 2.68
CA PHE A 104 12.23 -8.26 3.17
C PHE A 104 11.02 -9.09 3.55
N GLN A 105 10.61 -8.96 4.81
CA GLN A 105 9.47 -9.66 5.40
C GLN A 105 8.38 -8.63 5.74
N PRO A 106 7.46 -8.35 4.81
CA PRO A 106 6.29 -7.54 5.12
C PRO A 106 5.45 -8.22 6.20
N ALA A 107 4.98 -7.42 7.14
CA ALA A 107 4.02 -7.77 8.16
C ALA A 107 2.88 -6.75 8.15
N GLY A 108 1.72 -7.18 8.63
CA GLY A 108 0.48 -6.43 8.55
C GLY A 108 -0.51 -7.07 7.58
N ARG A 109 -1.78 -6.97 7.92
CA ARG A 109 -2.88 -7.53 7.13
C ARG A 109 -3.33 -6.49 6.11
N VAL A 110 -3.50 -6.92 4.87
CA VAL A 110 -4.11 -6.12 3.82
C VAL A 110 -5.60 -6.41 3.82
N HIS A 111 -6.40 -5.38 3.60
CA HIS A 111 -7.83 -5.48 3.56
C HIS A 111 -8.41 -4.77 2.34
N VAL A 112 -9.44 -5.39 1.78
CA VAL A 112 -10.25 -4.81 0.71
C VAL A 112 -11.72 -5.10 0.98
N ARG A 113 -12.55 -4.07 0.96
CA ARG A 113 -14.01 -4.21 1.05
C ARG A 113 -14.63 -3.78 -0.27
N LEU A 114 -15.50 -4.62 -0.82
CA LEU A 114 -16.34 -4.27 -1.97
C LEU A 114 -17.67 -3.70 -1.44
N HIS A 115 -18.02 -2.49 -1.84
CA HIS A 115 -19.22 -1.80 -1.32
C HIS A 115 -20.50 -2.38 -1.88
N THR A 116 -20.49 -2.72 -3.16
CA THR A 116 -21.66 -3.24 -3.88
C THR A 116 -22.14 -4.58 -3.33
N THR A 117 -21.23 -5.44 -2.86
CA THR A 117 -21.58 -6.78 -2.37
C THR A 117 -21.41 -6.93 -0.86
N GLY A 118 -20.73 -5.98 -0.21
CA GLY A 118 -20.33 -6.07 1.19
C GLY A 118 -19.18 -7.06 1.46
N ASP A 119 -18.62 -7.71 0.43
CA ASP A 119 -17.55 -8.70 0.59
C ASP A 119 -16.29 -8.04 1.21
N HIS A 120 -15.71 -8.69 2.22
CA HIS A 120 -14.46 -8.26 2.86
C HIS A 120 -13.37 -9.31 2.67
N PHE A 121 -12.34 -8.96 1.91
CA PHE A 121 -11.18 -9.79 1.66
C PHE A 121 -9.99 -9.34 2.50
N THR A 122 -9.22 -10.31 3.00
CA THR A 122 -7.99 -10.04 3.73
C THR A 122 -6.90 -11.03 3.36
N TRP A 123 -5.65 -10.56 3.29
CA TRP A 123 -4.49 -11.41 3.05
C TRP A 123 -3.23 -10.85 3.72
N ASN A 124 -2.19 -11.68 3.79
CA ASN A 124 -0.85 -11.27 4.19
C ASN A 124 0.02 -11.11 2.94
N LYS A 125 0.99 -10.20 3.00
CA LYS A 125 1.99 -10.05 1.95
C LYS A 125 3.06 -11.15 2.04
N ALA A 126 3.48 -11.66 0.89
CA ALA A 126 4.62 -12.57 0.76
C ALA A 126 5.96 -11.88 1.09
N SER A 127 6.91 -12.67 1.58
CA SER A 127 8.33 -12.29 1.72
C SER A 127 8.97 -12.13 0.32
N SER A 128 10.06 -11.36 0.23
CA SER A 128 10.82 -11.20 -1.02
C SER A 128 11.63 -12.44 -1.41
N TRP A 129 11.71 -13.46 -0.53
CA TRP A 129 12.41 -14.71 -0.82
C TRP A 129 11.49 -15.76 -1.49
N SER A 130 11.97 -16.38 -2.57
CA SER A 130 11.32 -17.49 -3.27
C SER A 130 12.37 -18.41 -3.88
N SER A 131 12.09 -19.72 -3.91
CA SER A 131 12.91 -20.73 -4.61
C SER A 131 12.70 -20.72 -6.13
N SER A 132 11.56 -20.20 -6.61
CA SER A 132 11.26 -20.07 -8.04
C SER A 132 11.33 -18.60 -8.46
N ARG A 133 11.99 -18.33 -9.60
CA ARG A 133 12.09 -16.97 -10.16
C ARG A 133 10.73 -16.52 -10.71
N HIS A 134 10.17 -15.52 -10.04
CA HIS A 134 8.96 -14.79 -10.42
C HIS A 134 7.65 -15.60 -10.44
N GLU A 135 7.72 -16.93 -10.26
CA GLU A 135 6.57 -17.83 -10.40
C GLU A 135 5.52 -17.61 -9.31
N VAL A 136 4.25 -17.66 -9.72
CA VAL A 136 3.10 -17.64 -8.83
C VAL A 136 2.18 -18.79 -9.18
N ARG A 137 1.85 -19.60 -8.19
CA ARG A 137 0.83 -20.65 -8.27
C ARG A 137 -0.15 -20.50 -7.12
N GLY A 138 -1.42 -20.70 -7.40
CA GLY A 138 -2.48 -20.63 -6.41
C GLY A 138 -3.76 -21.27 -6.92
N ALA A 139 -4.82 -21.20 -6.10
CA ALA A 139 -6.13 -21.65 -6.51
C ALA A 139 -7.24 -21.00 -5.68
N VAL A 140 -8.39 -20.80 -6.31
CA VAL A 140 -9.65 -20.50 -5.62
C VAL A 140 -10.42 -21.80 -5.46
N SER A 141 -10.64 -22.26 -4.24
CA SER A 141 -11.35 -23.52 -3.94
C SER A 141 -12.75 -23.27 -3.37
N TRP A 142 -13.69 -24.17 -3.67
CA TRP A 142 -15.03 -24.25 -3.08
C TRP A 142 -15.44 -25.72 -2.90
N SER A 143 -16.60 -26.00 -2.30
CA SER A 143 -17.05 -27.34 -1.93
C SER A 143 -17.19 -28.34 -3.10
N GLY A 144 -17.23 -27.86 -4.34
CA GLY A 144 -17.42 -28.70 -5.53
C GLY A 144 -16.39 -28.47 -6.63
N GLY A 145 -15.26 -27.81 -6.33
CA GLY A 145 -14.25 -27.58 -7.35
C GLY A 145 -13.18 -26.57 -6.98
N ARG A 146 -12.29 -26.35 -7.96
CA ARG A 146 -11.14 -25.47 -7.83
C ARG A 146 -10.86 -24.75 -9.14
N LEU A 147 -10.53 -23.48 -9.07
CA LEU A 147 -10.03 -22.68 -10.19
C LEU A 147 -8.55 -22.42 -9.95
N ARG A 148 -7.69 -23.00 -10.78
CA ARG A 148 -6.23 -22.82 -10.70
C ARG A 148 -5.84 -21.40 -11.11
N LEU A 149 -4.91 -20.81 -10.38
CA LEU A 149 -4.25 -19.55 -10.73
C LEU A 149 -2.76 -19.84 -10.98
N ALA A 150 -2.22 -19.34 -12.09
CA ALA A 150 -0.83 -19.56 -12.45
C ALA A 150 -0.26 -18.39 -13.26
N GLY A 151 1.04 -18.11 -13.10
CA GLY A 151 1.74 -17.12 -13.90
C GLY A 151 3.06 -16.68 -13.27
N ARG A 152 3.49 -15.46 -13.60
CA ARG A 152 4.67 -14.81 -13.02
C ARG A 152 4.28 -13.42 -12.54
N TRP A 153 4.63 -13.06 -11.30
CA TRP A 153 4.24 -11.76 -10.73
C TRP A 153 4.83 -10.55 -11.47
N SER A 154 5.87 -10.76 -12.29
CA SER A 154 6.46 -9.74 -13.15
C SER A 154 5.84 -9.64 -14.54
N GLU A 155 4.93 -10.55 -14.94
CA GLU A 155 4.48 -10.66 -16.34
C GLU A 155 2.97 -10.87 -16.50
N THR A 156 2.37 -11.84 -15.79
CA THR A 156 0.97 -12.18 -15.99
C THR A 156 0.44 -13.08 -14.88
N LEU A 157 -0.84 -12.97 -14.58
CA LEU A 157 -1.58 -13.99 -13.82
C LEU A 157 -2.78 -14.47 -14.63
N THR A 158 -2.95 -15.79 -14.70
CA THR A 158 -4.03 -16.45 -15.43
C THR A 158 -4.88 -17.33 -14.52
N ALA A 159 -6.11 -17.59 -14.93
CA ALA A 159 -7.05 -18.49 -14.26
C ALA A 159 -7.52 -19.61 -15.19
N GLY A 160 -7.47 -20.85 -14.70
CA GLY A 160 -7.84 -22.06 -15.43
C GLY A 160 -6.65 -22.84 -15.98
N ASP A 161 -6.96 -23.81 -16.83
CA ASP A 161 -5.99 -24.71 -17.45
C ASP A 161 -5.77 -24.37 -18.93
N PRO A 162 -4.52 -24.37 -19.43
CA PRO A 162 -4.23 -24.25 -20.85
C PRO A 162 -4.97 -25.31 -21.68
N PRO A 163 -5.37 -25.00 -22.93
CA PRO A 163 -5.22 -23.71 -23.60
C PRO A 163 -6.31 -22.68 -23.24
N LYS A 164 -7.30 -23.04 -22.42
CA LYS A 164 -8.48 -22.21 -22.09
C LYS A 164 -8.26 -21.24 -20.93
N ALA A 165 -7.02 -21.07 -20.47
CA ALA A 165 -6.71 -20.20 -19.33
C ALA A 165 -7.00 -18.73 -19.66
N ARG A 166 -7.79 -18.06 -18.82
CA ARG A 166 -8.13 -16.64 -18.96
C ARG A 166 -7.07 -15.76 -18.30
N CYS A 167 -6.63 -14.71 -18.98
CA CYS A 167 -5.79 -13.69 -18.36
C CYS A 167 -6.57 -12.90 -17.31
N LEU A 168 -6.07 -12.86 -16.07
CA LEU A 168 -6.63 -12.03 -15.00
C LEU A 168 -5.97 -10.66 -14.93
N TRP A 169 -4.65 -10.61 -15.14
CA TRP A 169 -3.87 -9.40 -14.97
C TRP A 169 -2.54 -9.50 -15.74
N ARG A 170 -2.06 -8.35 -16.24
CA ARG A 170 -0.70 -8.11 -16.76
C ARG A 170 -0.22 -6.73 -16.30
N PRO A 171 1.10 -6.52 -16.10
CA PRO A 171 1.63 -5.20 -15.81
C PRO A 171 1.44 -4.27 -17.02
N GLY A 172 1.35 -2.97 -16.76
CA GLY A 172 1.43 -1.96 -17.81
C GLY A 172 2.84 -1.91 -18.41
N ALA A 173 2.97 -1.32 -19.59
CA ALA A 173 4.27 -1.08 -20.20
C ALA A 173 5.12 -0.14 -19.33
N MET A 174 6.41 -0.45 -19.20
CA MET A 174 7.38 0.45 -18.60
C MET A 174 7.66 1.62 -19.55
N PRO A 175 7.87 2.85 -19.04
CA PRO A 175 8.42 3.93 -19.84
C PRO A 175 9.74 3.51 -20.50
N PRO A 176 10.03 3.91 -21.75
CA PRO A 176 11.31 3.61 -22.40
C PRO A 176 12.53 3.99 -21.54
N GLU A 177 12.46 5.14 -20.88
CA GLU A 177 13.48 5.77 -20.04
C GLU A 177 13.49 5.27 -18.57
N HIS A 178 12.74 4.23 -18.23
CA HIS A 178 12.59 3.81 -16.82
C HIS A 178 13.92 3.45 -16.13
N GLU A 179 14.94 2.98 -16.86
CA GLU A 179 16.26 2.66 -16.29
C GLU A 179 16.99 3.92 -15.80
N ASP A 180 16.82 5.05 -16.50
CA ASP A 180 17.37 6.34 -16.11
C ASP A 180 16.66 6.94 -14.88
N TYR A 181 15.40 6.53 -14.65
CA TYR A 181 14.56 6.98 -13.55
C TYR A 181 14.27 5.86 -12.53
N TYR A 182 15.33 5.23 -12.02
CA TYR A 182 15.29 4.30 -10.88
C TYR A 182 14.36 3.08 -11.05
N GLY A 183 14.12 2.65 -12.29
CA GLY A 183 13.20 1.57 -12.63
C GLY A 183 11.75 1.91 -12.36
N PHE A 184 11.37 3.20 -12.37
CA PHE A 184 10.01 3.63 -12.08
C PHE A 184 9.03 3.26 -13.19
N THR A 185 7.88 2.72 -12.77
CA THR A 185 6.68 2.70 -13.62
C THR A 185 6.20 4.13 -13.84
N ARG A 186 5.47 4.41 -14.94
CA ARG A 186 4.83 5.72 -15.14
C ARG A 186 4.05 6.21 -13.91
N PHE A 187 3.25 5.32 -13.30
CA PHE A 187 2.52 5.64 -12.08
C PHE A 187 3.42 6.08 -10.92
N ALA A 188 4.63 5.53 -10.80
CA ALA A 188 5.57 5.88 -9.74
C ALA A 188 6.25 7.23 -9.99
N MET A 189 6.53 7.57 -11.26
CA MET A 189 7.05 8.89 -11.65
C MET A 189 6.05 10.00 -11.28
N GLU A 190 4.75 9.74 -11.44
CA GLU A 190 3.67 10.68 -11.10
C GLU A 190 3.46 10.87 -9.58
N LEU A 191 4.00 10.00 -8.70
CA LEU A 191 3.63 10.01 -7.27
C LEU A 191 4.12 11.25 -6.52
N ASN A 192 5.33 11.71 -6.83
CA ASN A 192 5.97 12.82 -6.12
C ASN A 192 5.95 14.12 -6.92
N GLU A 193 5.18 14.18 -8.00
CA GLU A 193 4.90 15.42 -8.72
C GLU A 193 4.15 16.40 -7.80
N LEU A 194 4.61 17.64 -7.79
CA LEU A 194 4.02 18.73 -7.01
C LEU A 194 3.47 19.77 -8.00
N GLU A 195 2.21 19.60 -8.38
CA GLU A 195 1.52 20.50 -9.32
C GLU A 195 1.32 21.90 -8.71
N PRO A 196 1.24 22.95 -9.54
CA PRO A 196 0.92 24.29 -9.08
C PRO A 196 -0.36 24.34 -8.23
N GLY A 197 -0.30 25.03 -7.09
CA GLY A 197 -1.43 25.15 -6.14
C GLY A 197 -1.56 24.00 -5.14
N MET A 198 -0.91 22.85 -5.35
CA MET A 198 -0.95 21.75 -4.37
C MET A 198 -0.38 22.16 -3.01
N LYS A 199 0.70 22.97 -3.02
CA LYS A 199 1.37 23.42 -1.79
C LYS A 199 0.44 24.18 -0.83
N ASP A 200 -0.61 24.81 -1.35
CA ASP A 200 -1.56 25.61 -0.57
C ASP A 200 -2.61 24.74 0.15
N VAL A 201 -2.83 23.51 -0.32
CA VAL A 201 -3.84 22.58 0.22
C VAL A 201 -3.24 21.38 0.95
N LEU A 202 -2.00 21.00 0.61
CA LEU A 202 -1.32 19.88 1.23
C LEU A 202 -1.04 20.17 2.71
N PRO A 203 -1.17 19.18 3.60
CA PRO A 203 -0.64 19.32 4.95
C PRO A 203 0.87 19.49 4.88
N HIS A 204 1.45 20.30 5.79
CA HIS A 204 2.90 20.52 5.86
C HIS A 204 3.72 19.23 6.06
N THR A 205 3.08 18.12 6.44
CA THR A 205 3.64 16.78 6.60
C THR A 205 3.62 15.94 5.32
N ASP A 206 3.05 16.42 4.20
CA ASP A 206 3.00 15.65 2.95
C ASP A 206 4.41 15.37 2.39
N THR A 207 4.69 14.13 2.01
CA THR A 207 5.98 13.69 1.48
C THR A 207 6.49 14.52 0.30
N ARG A 208 5.60 15.12 -0.52
CA ARG A 208 6.05 15.99 -1.64
C ARG A 208 6.78 17.25 -1.18
N LEU A 209 6.54 17.67 0.07
CA LEU A 209 7.18 18.82 0.69
C LEU A 209 8.47 18.44 1.43
N ARG A 210 8.85 17.16 1.42
CA ARG A 210 10.03 16.64 2.11
C ARG A 210 11.31 17.06 1.34
N PRO A 211 12.17 17.89 1.94
CA PRO A 211 13.18 18.63 1.17
C PRO A 211 14.38 17.77 0.74
N ASP A 212 14.77 16.75 1.51
CA ASP A 212 15.84 15.79 1.14
C ASP A 212 15.44 14.96 -0.09
N GLN A 213 14.20 14.48 -0.13
CA GLN A 213 13.68 13.74 -1.27
C GLN A 213 13.56 14.62 -2.52
N ARG A 214 13.10 15.88 -2.40
CA ARG A 214 13.05 16.83 -3.51
C ARG A 214 14.44 17.13 -4.08
N ALA A 215 15.42 17.40 -3.21
CA ALA A 215 16.80 17.66 -3.65
C ALA A 215 17.38 16.46 -4.42
N LEU A 216 17.11 15.23 -3.98
CA LEU A 216 17.55 14.03 -4.70
C LEU A 216 16.89 13.91 -6.07
N GLU A 217 15.58 14.18 -6.18
CA GLU A 217 14.85 14.15 -7.45
C GLU A 217 15.35 15.23 -8.43
N GLU A 218 15.85 16.36 -7.94
CA GLU A 218 16.46 17.43 -8.74
C GLU A 218 17.94 17.14 -9.09
N GLY A 219 18.50 16.02 -8.62
CA GLY A 219 19.87 15.60 -8.88
C GLY A 219 20.92 16.19 -7.93
N ASP A 220 20.52 16.96 -6.93
CA ASP A 220 21.40 17.56 -5.92
C ASP A 220 21.64 16.58 -4.75
N VAL A 221 22.50 15.60 -4.99
CA VAL A 221 22.80 14.51 -4.05
C VAL A 221 23.42 15.01 -2.75
N ASP A 222 24.32 15.99 -2.83
CA ASP A 222 25.02 16.53 -1.66
C ASP A 222 24.04 17.26 -0.73
N ARG A 223 23.17 18.09 -1.30
CA ARG A 223 22.12 18.77 -0.53
C ARG A 223 21.10 17.78 0.04
N ALA A 224 20.73 16.75 -0.72
CA ALA A 224 19.83 15.70 -0.24
C ALA A 224 20.38 15.02 1.03
N GLU A 225 21.66 14.63 1.04
CA GLU A 225 22.26 13.99 2.21
C GLU A 225 22.35 14.94 3.43
N GLN A 226 22.68 16.21 3.21
CA GLN A 226 22.71 17.22 4.27
C GLN A 226 21.32 17.43 4.91
N LEU A 227 20.29 17.61 4.06
CA LEU A 227 18.91 17.76 4.52
C LEU A 227 18.41 16.51 5.23
N LYS A 228 18.75 15.33 4.72
CA LYS A 228 18.42 14.05 5.35
C LYS A 228 19.01 13.96 6.75
N HIS A 229 20.28 14.34 6.93
CA HIS A 229 20.91 14.37 8.25
C HIS A 229 20.17 15.30 9.21
N GLN A 230 19.85 16.52 8.76
CA GLN A 230 19.13 17.51 9.57
C GLN A 230 17.75 16.99 10.01
N LEU A 231 16.97 16.43 9.08
CA LEU A 231 15.65 15.89 9.37
C LEU A 231 15.69 14.71 10.36
N GLU A 232 16.65 13.80 10.18
CA GLU A 232 16.83 12.66 11.08
C GLU A 232 17.24 13.11 12.50
N GLN A 233 18.13 14.10 12.63
CA GLN A 233 18.54 14.63 13.93
C GLN A 233 17.38 15.35 14.63
N ALA A 234 16.67 16.22 13.92
CA ALA A 234 15.50 16.90 14.47
C ALA A 234 14.42 15.91 14.95
N GLN A 235 14.23 14.80 14.24
CA GLN A 235 13.33 13.74 14.70
C GLN A 235 13.84 13.03 15.96
N ARG A 236 15.14 12.75 16.06
CA ARG A 236 15.75 12.13 17.26
C ARG A 236 15.59 13.03 18.49
N GLU A 237 15.79 14.33 18.32
CA GLU A 237 15.59 15.34 19.37
C GLU A 237 14.13 15.39 19.82
N ARG A 238 13.18 15.54 18.88
CA ARG A 238 11.73 15.49 19.20
C ARG A 238 11.33 14.23 19.95
N ARG A 239 11.86 13.06 19.57
CA ARG A 239 11.58 11.80 20.25
C ARG A 239 12.16 11.76 21.67
N ARG A 240 13.28 12.43 21.92
CA ARG A 240 13.90 12.52 23.25
C ARG A 240 13.07 13.39 24.20
N GLU A 241 12.48 14.45 23.67
CA GLU A 241 11.65 15.40 24.43
C GLU A 241 10.20 14.92 24.61
N ALA A 242 9.61 14.36 23.56
CA ALA A 242 8.24 13.86 23.51
C ALA A 242 8.21 12.43 22.93
N PRO A 243 8.40 11.39 23.76
CA PRO A 243 8.47 10.01 23.29
C PRO A 243 7.11 9.47 22.82
N ASP A 244 6.02 10.01 23.35
CA ASP A 244 4.66 9.62 22.99
C ASP A 244 4.20 10.36 21.74
N HIS A 245 3.66 9.61 20.78
CA HIS A 245 3.09 10.14 19.55
C HIS A 245 1.70 9.55 19.33
N THR A 246 0.73 10.43 19.07
CA THR A 246 -0.61 10.04 18.62
C THR A 246 -0.73 10.36 17.14
N PRO A 247 -0.98 9.36 16.28
CA PRO A 247 -1.18 9.61 14.86
C PRO A 247 -2.41 10.50 14.62
N ALA A 248 -2.30 11.42 13.67
CA ALA A 248 -3.31 12.43 13.40
C ALA A 248 -4.50 11.86 12.60
N TRP A 249 -4.25 10.90 11.71
CA TRP A 249 -5.25 10.41 10.76
C TRP A 249 -5.68 8.98 10.99
N PHE A 250 -4.99 8.23 11.85
CA PHE A 250 -5.26 6.82 12.12
C PHE A 250 -5.38 6.53 13.62
N ARG A 251 -6.32 5.66 13.99
CA ARG A 251 -6.39 5.09 15.35
C ARG A 251 -6.48 3.59 15.32
N LEU A 252 -6.10 2.97 16.43
CA LEU A 252 -6.34 1.55 16.66
C LEU A 252 -7.85 1.31 16.76
N ALA A 253 -8.41 0.54 15.81
CA ALA A 253 -9.75 -0.01 15.98
C ALA A 253 -9.65 -1.30 16.80
N GLY A 254 -10.55 -1.43 17.79
CA GLY A 254 -10.62 -2.55 18.71
C GLY A 254 -10.73 -3.92 18.03
N ARG A 255 -10.54 -4.99 18.80
CA ARG A 255 -10.53 -6.38 18.31
C ARG A 255 -11.86 -6.71 17.61
N HIS A 256 -11.82 -6.94 16.30
CA HIS A 256 -12.88 -7.69 15.63
C HIS A 256 -12.72 -9.19 15.95
N SER A 257 -13.82 -9.92 15.97
CA SER A 257 -13.96 -11.34 16.38
C SER A 257 -13.03 -12.34 15.67
N CYS A 258 -12.25 -11.91 14.67
CA CYS A 258 -11.25 -12.71 13.98
C CYS A 258 -9.90 -11.95 13.84
N ALA A 259 -9.15 -11.91 14.94
CA ALA A 259 -7.72 -11.56 15.07
C ALA A 259 -7.29 -10.07 15.00
N LYS A 260 -6.39 -9.74 15.96
CA LYS A 260 -5.42 -8.63 16.09
C LYS A 260 -5.89 -7.20 15.72
N THR A 261 -5.63 -6.25 16.64
CA THR A 261 -5.91 -4.81 16.51
C THR A 261 -5.47 -4.28 15.13
N THR A 262 -6.34 -3.53 14.44
CA THR A 262 -6.07 -2.99 13.10
C THR A 262 -6.19 -1.48 13.13
N LEU A 263 -5.25 -0.76 12.52
CA LEU A 263 -5.35 0.70 12.36
C LEU A 263 -6.42 1.07 11.33
N ARG A 264 -7.23 2.09 11.66
CA ARG A 264 -8.29 2.61 10.80
C ARG A 264 -8.13 4.11 10.65
N CYS A 265 -8.31 4.58 9.42
CA CYS A 265 -8.32 6.00 9.12
C CYS A 265 -9.55 6.66 9.75
N LEU A 266 -9.34 7.74 10.48
CA LEU A 266 -10.38 8.49 11.21
C LEU A 266 -11.43 9.07 10.27
N LEU A 267 -11.03 9.44 9.05
CA LEU A 267 -11.92 9.98 8.01
C LEU A 267 -13.03 9.01 7.59
N TYR A 268 -12.85 7.70 7.83
CA TYR A 268 -13.74 6.64 7.33
C TYR A 268 -14.32 5.79 8.45
N LEU A 269 -14.23 6.25 9.70
CA LEU A 269 -14.90 5.58 10.81
C LEU A 269 -16.33 6.09 10.94
N PRO A 270 -17.29 5.21 11.28
CA PRO A 270 -18.62 5.68 11.65
C PRO A 270 -18.50 6.66 12.82
N PRO A 271 -19.39 7.67 12.91
CA PRO A 271 -19.42 8.58 14.05
C PRO A 271 -19.49 7.76 15.34
N ALA A 272 -18.78 8.23 16.37
CA ALA A 272 -18.80 7.54 17.67
C ALA A 272 -20.25 7.41 18.15
N PRO A 273 -20.67 6.25 18.69
CA PRO A 273 -22.00 6.14 19.27
C PRO A 273 -22.15 7.22 20.34
N PRO A 274 -23.33 7.85 20.47
CA PRO A 274 -23.57 8.85 21.49
C PRO A 274 -23.21 8.26 22.85
N ARG A 275 -22.40 8.99 23.64
CA ARG A 275 -22.12 8.59 25.02
C ARG A 275 -23.45 8.60 25.76
N ASN A 276 -23.91 7.44 26.21
CA ASN A 276 -25.04 7.39 27.14
C ASN A 276 -24.67 8.27 28.35
N PRO A 277 -25.52 9.23 28.73
CA PRO A 277 -25.29 9.98 29.94
C PRO A 277 -25.21 8.98 31.09
N ILE A 278 -24.12 9.09 31.86
CA ILE A 278 -23.94 8.33 33.10
C ILE A 278 -25.16 8.66 33.97
N THR A 279 -26.08 7.72 34.09
CA THR A 279 -27.10 7.75 35.13
C THR A 279 -26.34 7.67 36.45
N LYS A 280 -26.16 8.82 37.12
CA LYS A 280 -25.86 8.81 38.54
C LYS A 280 -27.08 8.19 39.21
N GLY A 281 -26.95 6.93 39.62
CA GLY A 281 -27.92 6.29 40.50
C GLY A 281 -28.00 7.11 41.80
N GLY A 282 -29.24 7.46 42.17
CA GLY A 282 -29.57 7.93 43.51
C GLY A 282 -29.76 6.76 44.48
#